data_AF-A0A1V6I5L9-F1
#
_entry.id   AF-A0A1V6I5L9-F1
#
_cell.length_a   1.000
_cell.length_b   1.000
_cell.length_c   1.000
_cell.angle_alpha   90.00
_cell.angle_beta   90.00
_cell.angle_gamma   90.00
#
_symmetry.space_group_name_H-M   'P 1'
#
loop_
_entity.id
_entity.type
_entity.pdbx_description
1 polymer ?
#
loop_
_entity_poly.entity_id
_entity_poly.type
_entity_poly.pdbx_seq_one_letter_code
_entity_poly.pdbx_strand_id
1 'polypeptide(L)'
;MKRIGLLVAIVAFALCLVSCGGSGPTADAKKMLKLTQDLTATINKAAEDKTIADDEAKKINDGLKEFFDFVKKVDEKYKDNEEAQKEFEEYLDTEENEKLGTAFEEAMGKLFECEGFEKISFEGFM
;
A
#
# COMPACT_ATOMS: atom_id res chain seq x y z
N MET A 1 -49.15 7.24 -11.31
CA MET A 1 -48.48 7.02 -10.00
C MET A 1 -47.65 5.73 -9.90
N LYS A 2 -47.64 4.80 -10.89
CA LYS A 2 -46.85 3.54 -10.79
C LYS A 2 -45.42 3.60 -11.38
N ARG A 3 -45.03 4.71 -12.03
CA ARG A 3 -43.73 4.84 -12.72
C ARG A 3 -42.66 5.63 -11.96
N ILE A 4 -43.06 6.35 -10.91
CA ILE A 4 -42.14 7.19 -10.12
C ILE A 4 -41.45 6.35 -9.04
N GLY A 5 -42.12 5.33 -8.47
CA GLY A 5 -41.53 4.44 -7.47
C GLY A 5 -40.37 3.57 -8.01
N LEU A 6 -40.35 3.28 -9.31
CA LEU A 6 -39.28 2.49 -9.93
C LEU A 6 -37.98 3.28 -10.07
N LEU A 7 -38.07 4.61 -10.28
CA LEU A 7 -36.90 5.46 -10.44
C LEU A 7 -36.21 5.76 -9.09
N VAL A 8 -36.96 5.82 -8.00
CA VAL A 8 -36.40 6.03 -6.66
C VAL A 8 -35.65 4.79 -6.15
N ALA A 9 -36.10 3.58 -6.53
CA ALA A 9 -35.41 2.34 -6.15
C ALA A 9 -34.05 2.17 -6.85
N ILE A 10 -33.88 2.66 -8.08
CA ILE A 10 -32.61 2.57 -8.83
C ILE A 10 -31.56 3.53 -8.24
N VAL A 11 -31.97 4.70 -7.76
CA VAL A 11 -31.06 5.65 -7.08
C VAL A 11 -30.63 5.13 -5.71
N ALA A 12 -31.50 4.42 -4.98
CA ALA A 12 -31.13 3.76 -3.73
C ALA A 12 -30.18 2.56 -3.94
N PHE A 13 -30.32 1.82 -5.05
CA PHE A 13 -29.42 0.71 -5.37
C PHE A 13 -28.05 1.18 -5.87
N ALA A 14 -27.99 2.34 -6.53
CA ALA A 14 -26.72 2.97 -6.92
C ALA A 14 -25.92 3.46 -5.70
N LEU A 15 -26.58 3.87 -4.61
CA LEU A 15 -25.90 4.23 -3.36
C LEU A 15 -25.37 3.00 -2.60
N CYS A 16 -25.97 1.81 -2.78
CA CYS A 16 -25.44 0.57 -2.22
C CYS A 16 -24.26 -0.01 -3.02
N LEU A 17 -24.07 0.36 -4.29
CA LEU A 17 -22.92 -0.09 -5.09
C LEU A 17 -21.66 0.78 -4.88
N VAL A 18 -21.77 1.94 -4.23
CA VAL A 18 -20.59 2.65 -3.68
C VAL A 18 -20.00 1.90 -2.47
N SER A 19 -20.78 0.98 -1.87
CA SER A 19 -20.37 0.13 -0.76
C SER A 19 -19.64 -1.17 -1.19
N CYS A 20 -19.29 -1.33 -2.47
CA CYS A 20 -18.52 -2.48 -2.94
C CYS A 20 -17.40 -2.04 -3.89
N GLY A 21 -16.33 -1.50 -3.29
CA GLY A 21 -15.02 -1.30 -3.93
C GLY A 21 -14.77 0.11 -4.44
N GLY A 22 -14.03 0.93 -3.69
CA GLY A 22 -13.38 2.08 -4.31
C GLY A 22 -12.81 3.17 -3.43
N SER A 23 -13.07 3.24 -2.12
CA SER A 23 -12.39 4.21 -1.24
C SER A 23 -12.83 4.01 0.21
N GLY A 24 -11.89 3.77 1.11
CA GLY A 24 -12.14 3.65 2.55
C GLY A 24 -10.91 3.10 3.27
N PRO A 25 -10.85 3.19 4.61
CA PRO A 25 -9.66 2.84 5.39
C PRO A 25 -9.20 1.40 5.12
N THR A 26 -10.11 0.43 5.20
CA THR A 26 -9.84 -0.98 4.86
C THR A 26 -9.29 -1.17 3.44
N ALA A 27 -9.83 -0.45 2.45
CA ALA A 27 -9.39 -0.59 1.06
C ALA A 27 -7.99 0.01 0.85
N ASP A 28 -7.69 1.11 1.53
CA ASP A 28 -6.37 1.72 1.51
C ASP A 28 -5.35 0.84 2.24
N ALA A 29 -5.72 0.22 3.36
CA ALA A 29 -4.87 -0.72 4.10
C ALA A 29 -4.54 -1.95 3.25
N LYS A 30 -5.53 -2.54 2.55
CA LYS A 30 -5.29 -3.61 1.56
C LYS A 30 -4.31 -3.20 0.47
N LYS A 31 -4.43 -1.96 -0.02
CA LYS A 31 -3.51 -1.44 -1.03
C LYS A 31 -2.10 -1.25 -0.46
N MET A 32 -1.97 -0.76 0.77
CA MET A 32 -0.68 -0.66 1.45
C MET A 32 0.00 -2.03 1.54
N LEU A 33 -0.70 -3.05 2.05
CA LEU A 33 -0.17 -4.41 2.15
C LEU A 33 0.27 -4.96 0.79
N LYS A 34 -0.51 -4.72 -0.26
CA LYS A 34 -0.13 -5.14 -1.61
C LYS A 34 1.16 -4.46 -2.09
N LEU A 35 1.27 -3.15 -1.91
CA LEU A 35 2.49 -2.41 -2.26
C LEU A 35 3.69 -2.93 -1.45
N THR A 36 3.52 -3.18 -0.16
CA THR A 36 4.55 -3.79 0.69
C THR A 36 4.96 -5.16 0.15
N GLN A 37 4.00 -6.02 -0.20
CA GLN A 37 4.28 -7.36 -0.73
C GLN A 37 5.02 -7.32 -2.07
N ASP A 38 4.56 -6.49 -3.01
CA ASP A 38 5.16 -6.35 -4.34
C ASP A 38 6.60 -5.78 -4.22
N LEU A 39 6.80 -4.82 -3.32
CA LEU A 39 8.12 -4.23 -3.07
C LEU A 39 9.05 -5.22 -2.36
N THR A 40 8.59 -5.94 -1.33
CA THR A 40 9.35 -7.03 -0.67
C THR A 40 9.82 -8.09 -1.66
N ALA A 41 8.95 -8.51 -2.59
CA ALA A 41 9.31 -9.47 -3.62
C ALA A 41 10.36 -8.91 -4.59
N THR A 42 10.21 -7.65 -4.98
CA THR A 42 11.17 -6.96 -5.87
C THR A 42 12.55 -6.85 -5.22
N ILE A 43 12.60 -6.45 -3.94
CA ILE A 43 13.84 -6.32 -3.19
C ILE A 43 14.51 -7.67 -2.99
N ASN A 44 13.78 -8.68 -2.51
CA ASN A 44 14.37 -10.00 -2.29
C ASN A 44 14.96 -10.56 -3.58
N LYS A 45 14.28 -10.39 -4.72
CA LYS A 45 14.77 -10.83 -6.02
C LYS A 45 16.06 -10.13 -6.43
N ALA A 46 16.12 -8.80 -6.28
CA ALA A 46 17.32 -8.03 -6.60
C ALA A 46 18.49 -8.35 -5.64
N ALA A 47 18.19 -8.75 -4.40
CA ALA A 47 19.20 -9.11 -3.42
C ALA A 47 19.72 -10.57 -3.54
N GLU A 48 19.20 -11.39 -4.46
CA GLU A 48 19.55 -12.82 -4.59
C GLU A 48 21.04 -13.04 -4.88
N ASP A 49 21.65 -12.22 -5.73
CA ASP A 49 23.07 -12.30 -6.11
C ASP A 49 23.96 -11.30 -5.34
N LYS A 50 23.37 -10.57 -4.38
CA LYS A 50 23.98 -9.52 -3.56
C LYS A 50 24.51 -8.32 -4.35
N THR A 51 24.09 -8.13 -5.60
CA THR A 51 24.53 -7.02 -6.46
C THR A 51 23.32 -6.35 -7.10
N ILE A 52 23.09 -5.06 -6.82
CA ILE A 52 21.97 -4.32 -7.40
C ILE A 52 22.38 -3.71 -8.75
N ALA A 53 21.81 -4.25 -9.83
CA ALA A 53 21.94 -3.68 -11.17
C ALA A 53 21.13 -2.37 -11.30
N ASP A 54 21.47 -1.55 -12.30
CA ASP A 54 20.83 -0.24 -12.48
C ASP A 54 19.32 -0.34 -12.77
N ASP A 55 18.88 -1.37 -13.50
CA ASP A 55 17.46 -1.59 -13.79
C ASP A 55 16.69 -2.12 -12.58
N GLU A 56 17.36 -2.87 -11.69
CA GLU A 56 16.82 -3.34 -10.42
C GLU A 56 16.70 -2.19 -9.42
N ALA A 57 17.75 -1.38 -9.28
CA ALA A 57 17.72 -0.15 -8.49
C ALA A 57 16.57 0.75 -8.94
N LYS A 58 16.36 0.90 -10.25
CA LYS A 58 15.23 1.67 -10.78
C LYS A 58 13.89 1.10 -10.32
N LYS A 59 13.66 -0.21 -10.46
CA LYS A 59 12.40 -0.85 -10.03
C LYS A 59 12.15 -0.69 -8.53
N ILE A 60 13.20 -0.85 -7.72
CA ILE A 60 13.12 -0.66 -6.27
C ILE A 60 12.78 0.80 -5.94
N ASN A 61 13.45 1.77 -6.58
CA ASN A 61 13.19 3.19 -6.38
C ASN A 61 11.77 3.60 -6.79
N ASP A 62 11.29 3.12 -7.93
CA ASP A 62 9.92 3.36 -8.38
C ASP A 62 8.91 2.78 -7.39
N GLY A 63 9.15 1.57 -6.87
CA GLY A 63 8.30 0.93 -5.86
C GLY A 63 8.33 1.62 -4.49
N LEU A 64 9.51 2.03 -4.01
CA LEU A 64 9.66 2.82 -2.78
C LEU A 64 8.93 4.15 -2.89
N LYS A 65 9.07 4.82 -4.04
CA LYS A 65 8.37 6.07 -4.32
C LYS A 65 6.86 5.88 -4.28
N GLU A 66 6.33 4.87 -4.98
CA GLU A 66 4.89 4.60 -4.97
C GLU A 66 4.38 4.29 -3.57
N PHE A 67 5.12 3.49 -2.81
CA PHE A 67 4.80 3.15 -1.42
C PHE A 67 4.73 4.41 -0.53
N PHE A 68 5.77 5.24 -0.52
CA PHE A 68 5.80 6.44 0.33
C PHE A 68 4.80 7.50 -0.10
N ASP A 69 4.64 7.73 -1.40
CA ASP A 69 3.62 8.65 -1.91
C ASP A 69 2.21 8.17 -1.51
N PHE A 70 1.98 6.85 -1.47
CA PHE A 70 0.72 6.27 -0.99
C PHE A 70 0.52 6.43 0.51
N VAL A 71 1.52 6.10 1.34
CA VAL A 71 1.44 6.24 2.80
C VAL A 71 1.16 7.69 3.18
N LYS A 72 1.89 8.65 2.60
CA LYS A 72 1.66 10.08 2.81
C LYS A 72 0.25 10.51 2.41
N LYS A 73 -0.26 9.98 1.29
CA LYS A 73 -1.64 10.25 0.85
C LYS A 73 -2.67 9.73 1.85
N VAL A 74 -2.46 8.54 2.40
CA VAL A 74 -3.36 7.93 3.39
C VAL A 74 -3.34 8.71 4.70
N ASP A 75 -2.15 9.06 5.18
CA ASP A 75 -1.95 9.90 6.37
C ASP A 75 -2.70 11.23 6.24
N GLU A 76 -2.46 11.98 5.16
CA GLU A 76 -3.16 13.25 4.90
C GLU A 76 -4.68 13.08 4.72
N LYS A 77 -5.12 11.96 4.14
CA LYS A 77 -6.55 11.68 3.93
C LYS A 77 -7.29 11.45 5.24
N TYR A 78 -6.63 10.87 6.24
CA TYR A 78 -7.26 10.46 7.51
C TYR A 78 -6.77 11.23 8.73
N LYS A 79 -5.84 12.19 8.60
CA LYS A 79 -5.25 12.95 9.71
C LYS A 79 -6.24 13.54 10.73
N ASP A 80 -7.42 13.95 10.28
CA ASP A 80 -8.46 14.56 11.12
C ASP A 80 -9.65 13.61 11.38
N ASN A 81 -9.49 12.31 11.08
CA ASN A 81 -10.54 11.30 11.20
C ASN A 81 -10.04 10.09 12.00
N GLU A 82 -10.18 10.18 13.33
CA GLU A 82 -9.76 9.12 14.28
C GLU A 82 -10.44 7.78 14.00
N GLU A 83 -11.71 7.77 13.61
CA GLU A 83 -12.44 6.53 13.31
C GLU A 83 -11.83 5.82 12.09
N ALA A 84 -11.49 6.60 11.05
CA ALA A 84 -10.84 6.06 9.86
C ALA A 84 -9.42 5.59 10.13
N GLN A 85 -8.64 6.32 10.94
CA GLN A 85 -7.31 5.88 11.37
C GLN A 85 -7.39 4.55 12.12
N LYS A 86 -8.32 4.45 13.06
CA LYS A 86 -8.54 3.23 13.82
C LYS A 86 -8.94 2.04 12.95
N GLU A 87 -9.87 2.23 12.01
CA GLU A 87 -10.25 1.16 11.07
C GLU A 87 -9.07 0.72 10.20
N PHE A 88 -8.24 1.68 9.76
CA PHE A 88 -7.02 1.39 9.00
C PHE A 88 -6.02 0.56 9.82
N GLU A 89 -5.74 0.99 11.06
CA GLU A 89 -4.83 0.32 11.98
C GLU A 89 -5.32 -1.07 12.37
N GLU A 90 -6.58 -1.22 12.77
CA GLU A 90 -7.18 -2.51 13.13
C GLU A 90 -7.15 -3.50 11.95
N TYR A 91 -7.27 -3.01 10.72
CA TYR A 91 -7.12 -3.87 9.54
C TYR A 91 -5.68 -4.36 9.37
N LEU A 92 -4.69 -3.53 9.70
CA LEU A 92 -3.28 -3.90 9.63
C LEU A 92 -2.84 -4.77 10.82
N ASP A 93 -3.51 -4.67 11.97
CA ASP A 93 -3.21 -5.40 13.21
C ASP A 93 -3.65 -6.87 13.15
N THR A 94 -3.01 -7.64 12.28
CA THR A 94 -3.17 -9.10 12.19
C THR A 94 -1.81 -9.78 12.11
N GLU A 95 -1.70 -10.98 12.65
CA GLU A 95 -0.44 -11.75 12.64
C GLU A 95 0.12 -11.97 11.21
N GLU A 96 -0.76 -12.09 10.21
CA GLU A 96 -0.35 -12.23 8.80
C GLU A 96 0.29 -10.93 8.27
N ASN A 97 -0.32 -9.78 8.58
CA ASN A 97 0.18 -8.48 8.14
C ASN A 97 1.44 -8.07 8.90
N GLU A 98 1.54 -8.41 10.19
CA GLU A 98 2.77 -8.23 10.96
C GLU A 98 3.94 -9.01 10.35
N LYS A 99 3.72 -10.28 9.97
CA LYS A 99 4.73 -11.08 9.26
C LYS A 99 5.15 -10.46 7.94
N LEU A 100 4.21 -9.87 7.20
CA LEU A 100 4.54 -9.14 5.98
C LEU A 100 5.39 -7.90 6.28
N GLY A 101 5.08 -7.17 7.34
CA GLY A 101 5.90 -6.05 7.85
C GLY A 101 7.32 -6.49 8.18
N THR A 102 7.48 -7.56 8.98
CA THR A 102 8.80 -8.13 9.29
C THR A 102 9.54 -8.59 8.04
N ALA A 103 8.87 -9.26 7.09
CA ALA A 103 9.49 -9.69 5.84
C ALA A 103 9.96 -8.52 4.98
N PHE A 104 9.23 -7.41 5.00
CA PHE A 104 9.65 -6.17 4.35
C PHE A 104 10.88 -5.57 5.03
N GLU A 105 10.89 -5.47 6.36
CA GLU A 105 12.06 -5.00 7.12
C GLU A 105 13.31 -5.85 6.87
N GLU A 106 13.16 -7.18 6.86
CA GLU A 106 14.24 -8.11 6.52
C GLU A 106 14.74 -7.92 5.09
N ALA A 107 13.83 -7.73 4.13
CA ALA A 107 14.19 -7.47 2.74
C ALA A 107 14.97 -6.16 2.60
N MET A 108 14.51 -5.10 3.26
CA MET A 108 15.24 -3.82 3.33
C MET A 108 16.61 -4.02 3.97
N GLY A 109 16.72 -4.77 5.06
CA GLY A 109 17.99 -5.11 5.70
C GLY A 109 18.97 -5.81 4.75
N LYS A 110 18.51 -6.80 3.99
CA LYS A 110 19.34 -7.48 2.96
C LYS A 110 19.78 -6.50 1.86
N LEU A 111 18.90 -5.59 1.45
CA LEU A 111 19.20 -4.59 0.44
C LEU A 111 20.38 -3.70 0.87
N PHE A 112 20.45 -3.31 2.15
CA PHE A 112 21.58 -2.55 2.71
C PHE A 112 22.93 -3.29 2.63
N GLU A 113 22.91 -4.63 2.59
CA GLU A 113 24.12 -5.45 2.50
C GLU A 113 24.59 -5.70 1.06
N CYS A 114 23.83 -5.28 0.05
CA CYS A 114 24.16 -5.51 -1.36
C CYS A 114 25.13 -4.47 -1.92
N GLU A 115 26.02 -4.91 -2.81
CA GLU A 115 26.80 -3.99 -3.66
C GLU A 115 25.82 -3.21 -4.57
N GLY A 116 26.03 -1.91 -4.74
CA GLY A 116 25.11 -1.07 -5.53
C GLY A 116 23.95 -0.48 -4.72
N PHE A 117 23.90 -0.69 -3.40
CA PHE A 117 22.90 -0.10 -2.51
C PHE A 117 22.85 1.44 -2.60
N GLU A 118 23.98 2.10 -2.87
CA GLU A 118 24.06 3.56 -3.02
C GLU A 118 23.21 4.12 -4.18
N LYS A 119 22.71 3.25 -5.06
CA LYS A 119 21.78 3.60 -6.15
C LYS A 119 20.32 3.68 -5.67
N ILE A 120 20.02 3.19 -4.46
CA ILE A 120 18.68 3.21 -3.90
C ILE A 120 18.39 4.59 -3.30
N SER A 121 17.30 5.22 -3.76
CA SER A 121 16.86 6.53 -3.32
C SER A 121 15.77 6.41 -2.27
N PHE A 122 16.02 7.04 -1.13
CA PHE A 122 15.08 7.18 -0.01
C PHE A 122 14.48 8.58 0.08
N GLU A 123 14.53 9.37 -1.01
CA GLU A 123 14.03 10.75 -1.02
C GLU A 123 12.53 10.87 -0.71
N GLY A 124 11.76 9.78 -0.73
CA GLY A 124 10.36 9.73 -0.29
C GLY A 124 10.16 9.41 1.20
N PHE A 125 11.21 9.00 1.92
CA PHE A 125 11.14 8.60 3.33
C PHE A 125 11.33 9.77 4.31
N MET A 126 11.98 10.87 3.88
CA MET A 126 12.26 12.08 4.67
C MET A 126 11.42 13.27 4.21
#